data_AF-A0A6G3ULH1-F1
#
_entry.id   AF-A0A6G3ULH1-F1
#
_cell.length_a   1.000
_cell.length_b   1.000
_cell.length_c   1.000
_cell.angle_alpha   90.00
_cell.angle_beta   90.00
_cell.angle_gamma   90.00
#
_symmetry.space_group_name_H-M   'P 1'
#
loop_
_entity.id
_entity.type
_entity.pdbx_description
1 polymer ?
#
loop_
_entity_poly.entity_id
_entity_poly.type
_entity_poly.pdbx_seq_one_letter_code
_entity_poly.pdbx_strand_id
1 'polypeptide(L)'
;MPPPTPAPRSTGPALELLVHGVGGTTPQDMLVDPSTVRVTGDATAAIYRRSIDVDAEQHPERYREKPVAEAYCWSNLTSGNGSRALWLLLLPFMVINLAHWMRPIARRRPRAIRLYGLLVRLVALSLTVLLTAAACEVALDLTAWQCAGVPVCSGRRSWLGFLSAEQGGWWSQPGRRLALAAVVPAALVGLLWFLSNRTWSAYESQRPLTGAADADDEDEPGEAPAPDPVRPALGRPGFWYGRRLVARLRAAHT
;
A
#
# COMPACT_ATOMS: atom_id res chain seq x y z
N MET A 1 -33.98 10.92 -18.20
CA MET A 1 -33.38 10.43 -16.93
C MET A 1 -33.75 8.96 -16.84
N PRO A 2 -32.80 8.01 -16.83
CA PRO A 2 -33.14 6.63 -16.54
C PRO A 2 -33.72 6.55 -15.12
N PRO A 3 -34.72 5.67 -14.87
CA PRO A 3 -35.27 5.50 -13.53
C PRO A 3 -34.15 5.08 -12.55
N PRO A 4 -34.21 5.49 -11.27
CA PRO A 4 -33.26 5.04 -10.27
C PRO A 4 -33.31 3.51 -10.22
N THR A 5 -32.16 2.88 -10.42
CA THR A 5 -32.02 1.43 -10.23
C THR A 5 -32.45 1.12 -8.80
N PRO A 6 -33.41 0.21 -8.57
CA PRO A 6 -33.78 -0.17 -7.22
C PRO A 6 -32.53 -0.64 -6.49
N ALA A 7 -32.26 -0.07 -5.32
CA ALA A 7 -31.18 -0.56 -4.48
C ALA A 7 -31.43 -2.05 -4.22
N PRO A 8 -30.41 -2.92 -4.34
CA PRO A 8 -30.56 -4.31 -3.94
C PRO A 8 -31.11 -4.34 -2.51
N ARG A 9 -32.14 -5.15 -2.26
CA ARG A 9 -32.71 -5.33 -0.93
C ARG A 9 -31.66 -6.00 -0.04
N SER A 10 -30.84 -5.16 0.59
CA SER A 10 -29.98 -5.53 1.70
C SER A 10 -30.88 -5.93 2.87
N THR A 11 -30.66 -7.11 3.43
CA THR A 11 -31.32 -7.55 4.68
C THR A 11 -30.70 -6.88 5.92
N GLY A 12 -29.53 -6.25 5.77
CA GLY A 12 -28.85 -5.48 6.82
C GLY A 12 -29.20 -3.99 6.83
N PRO A 13 -28.86 -3.27 7.91
CA PRO A 13 -29.12 -1.84 8.04
C PRO A 13 -28.36 -1.04 6.97
N ALA A 14 -28.91 0.10 6.55
CA ALA A 14 -28.16 1.03 5.72
C ALA A 14 -27.01 1.63 6.54
N LEU A 15 -25.84 1.86 5.92
CA LEU A 15 -24.68 2.46 6.56
C LEU A 15 -24.42 3.86 5.99
N GLU A 16 -24.09 4.81 6.86
CA GLU A 16 -23.63 6.15 6.50
C GLU A 16 -22.16 6.30 6.92
N LEU A 17 -21.25 6.42 5.95
CA LEU A 17 -19.84 6.61 6.21
C LEU A 17 -19.48 8.10 6.27
N LEU A 18 -19.24 8.60 7.47
CA LEU A 18 -18.73 9.93 7.73
C LEU A 18 -17.21 9.94 7.54
N VAL A 19 -16.71 10.89 6.75
CA VAL A 19 -15.27 11.03 6.47
C VAL A 19 -14.86 12.47 6.74
N HIS A 20 -13.93 12.67 7.66
CA HIS A 20 -13.42 14.01 7.97
C HIS A 20 -12.46 14.55 6.90
N GLY A 21 -12.37 15.88 6.78
CA GLY A 21 -11.34 16.56 5.97
C GLY A 21 -9.95 16.52 6.60
N VAL A 22 -9.03 17.39 6.19
CA VAL A 22 -7.60 17.34 6.61
C VAL A 22 -7.37 17.76 8.08
N GLY A 23 -8.41 18.15 8.83
CA GLY A 23 -8.28 18.67 10.21
C GLY A 23 -8.16 17.62 11.33
N GLY A 24 -8.31 16.33 11.01
CA GLY A 24 -8.15 15.25 11.98
C GLY A 24 -9.20 15.20 13.09
N THR A 25 -10.46 15.44 12.74
CA THR A 25 -11.62 15.35 13.63
C THR A 25 -11.71 13.99 14.32
N THR A 26 -12.05 13.99 15.61
CA THR A 26 -12.17 12.78 16.42
C THR A 26 -13.45 12.01 16.06
N PRO A 27 -13.51 10.68 16.29
CA PRO A 27 -14.73 9.93 16.06
C PRO A 27 -15.90 10.43 16.93
N GLN A 28 -15.61 10.94 18.14
CA GLN A 28 -16.63 11.51 19.04
C GLN A 28 -17.28 12.75 18.44
N ASP A 29 -16.47 13.64 17.85
CA ASP A 29 -16.98 14.85 17.21
C ASP A 29 -17.74 14.53 15.92
N MET A 30 -17.27 13.54 15.14
CA MET A 30 -17.95 13.11 13.91
C MET A 30 -19.30 12.47 14.19
N LEU A 31 -19.39 11.62 15.21
CA LEU A 31 -20.60 10.91 15.58
C LEU A 31 -21.49 11.70 16.55
N VAL A 32 -21.01 12.84 17.04
CA VAL A 32 -21.64 13.68 18.07
C VAL A 32 -22.02 12.82 19.29
N ASP A 33 -21.09 11.95 19.70
CA ASP A 33 -21.29 10.97 20.77
C ASP A 33 -19.99 10.76 21.56
N PRO A 34 -20.01 10.88 22.89
CA PRO A 34 -18.80 10.69 23.70
C PRO A 34 -18.33 9.22 23.76
N SER A 35 -19.25 8.27 23.54
CA SER A 35 -19.03 6.83 23.67
C SER A 35 -18.94 6.15 22.30
N THR A 36 -17.74 6.19 21.72
CA THR A 36 -17.44 5.54 20.44
C THR A 36 -16.59 4.30 20.61
N VAL A 37 -16.81 3.32 19.74
CA VAL A 37 -16.13 2.02 19.75
C VAL A 37 -15.50 1.79 18.38
N ARG A 38 -14.24 1.35 18.36
CA ARG A 38 -13.56 0.96 17.12
C ARG A 38 -14.13 -0.37 16.64
N VAL A 39 -14.78 -0.36 15.49
CA VAL A 39 -15.40 -1.55 14.87
C VAL A 39 -14.36 -2.31 14.05
N THR A 40 -13.52 -1.60 13.30
CA THR A 40 -12.46 -2.21 12.49
C THR A 40 -11.30 -1.24 12.26
N GLY A 41 -10.18 -1.77 11.78
CA GLY A 41 -8.93 -1.04 11.57
C GLY A 41 -8.03 -1.02 12.80
N ASP A 42 -7.10 -0.07 12.83
CA ASP A 42 -6.04 -0.02 13.83
C ASP A 42 -5.87 1.38 14.45
N ALA A 43 -4.71 1.68 15.03
CA ALA A 43 -4.43 3.00 15.60
C ALA A 43 -4.09 4.06 14.53
N THR A 44 -3.88 3.66 13.28
CA THR A 44 -3.49 4.52 12.16
C THR A 44 -4.70 4.97 11.36
N ALA A 45 -5.58 4.02 11.00
CA ALA A 45 -6.84 4.29 10.34
C ALA A 45 -7.88 3.27 10.79
N ALA A 46 -9.07 3.76 11.17
CA ALA A 46 -10.10 2.92 11.75
C ALA A 46 -11.50 3.47 11.51
N ILE A 47 -12.47 2.55 11.56
CA ILE A 47 -13.89 2.87 11.54
C ILE A 47 -14.41 2.76 12.97
N TYR A 48 -15.14 3.80 13.39
CA TYR A 48 -15.77 3.90 14.70
C TYR A 48 -17.28 3.97 14.54
N ARG A 49 -18.00 3.41 15.51
CA ARG A 49 -19.44 3.59 15.68
C ARG A 49 -19.74 4.12 17.08
N ARG A 50 -20.95 4.65 17.26
CA ARG A 50 -21.49 4.87 18.60
C ARG A 50 -21.65 3.53 19.29
N SER A 51 -21.36 3.47 20.59
CA SER A 51 -21.50 2.25 21.40
C SER A 51 -22.87 1.60 21.29
N ILE A 52 -23.94 2.41 21.15
CA ILE A 52 -25.32 1.94 21.00
C ILE A 52 -25.61 1.26 19.65
N ASP A 53 -24.78 1.49 18.62
CA ASP A 53 -24.98 1.01 17.25
C ASP A 53 -24.00 -0.11 16.88
N VAL A 54 -23.23 -0.64 17.84
CA VAL A 54 -22.25 -1.70 17.57
C VAL A 54 -22.92 -2.98 17.08
N ASP A 55 -24.10 -3.31 17.61
CA ASP A 55 -24.86 -4.53 17.26
C ASP A 55 -25.94 -4.27 16.19
N ALA A 56 -25.80 -3.22 15.38
CA ALA A 56 -26.83 -2.84 14.42
C ALA A 56 -27.15 -3.93 13.38
N GLU A 57 -26.17 -4.76 13.02
CA GLU A 57 -26.34 -5.92 12.15
C GLU A 57 -27.18 -7.04 12.78
N GLN A 58 -27.19 -7.15 14.11
CA GLN A 58 -28.00 -8.14 14.84
C GLN A 58 -29.46 -7.69 14.99
N HIS A 59 -29.70 -6.38 14.85
CA HIS A 59 -31.02 -5.75 15.02
C HIS A 59 -31.37 -4.81 13.86
N PRO A 60 -31.35 -5.28 12.59
CA PRO A 60 -31.58 -4.44 11.41
C PRO A 60 -32.97 -3.76 11.42
N GLU A 61 -33.94 -4.35 12.11
CA GLU A 61 -35.29 -3.79 12.29
C GLU A 61 -35.31 -2.42 12.97
N ARG A 62 -34.32 -2.13 13.83
CA ARG A 62 -34.21 -0.84 14.54
C ARG A 62 -33.74 0.30 13.65
N TYR A 63 -33.17 -0.03 12.48
CA TYR A 63 -32.50 0.92 11.58
C TYR A 63 -33.14 0.97 10.18
N ARG A 64 -34.40 0.53 10.04
CA ARG A 64 -35.12 0.56 8.76
C ARG A 64 -35.30 1.97 8.20
N GLU A 65 -35.45 2.95 9.08
CA GLU A 65 -35.77 4.35 8.71
C GLU A 65 -34.55 5.27 8.74
N LYS A 66 -33.42 4.83 9.31
CA LYS A 66 -32.21 5.65 9.48
C LYS A 66 -30.94 4.81 9.29
N PRO A 67 -29.95 5.30 8.54
CA PRO A 67 -28.67 4.61 8.42
C PRO A 67 -27.90 4.63 9.74
N VAL A 68 -27.04 3.63 9.91
CA VAL A 68 -26.07 3.56 11.00
C VAL A 68 -24.86 4.40 10.61
N ALA A 69 -24.57 5.43 11.40
CA ALA A 69 -23.42 6.31 11.15
C ALA A 69 -22.11 5.66 11.60
N GLU A 70 -21.12 5.68 10.71
CA GLU A 70 -19.77 5.20 10.92
C GLU A 70 -18.77 6.33 10.67
N ALA A 71 -17.88 6.60 11.63
CA ALA A 71 -16.81 7.56 11.44
C ALA A 71 -15.54 6.87 10.96
N TYR A 72 -15.09 7.20 9.75
CA TYR A 72 -13.77 6.82 9.27
C TYR A 72 -12.73 7.86 9.67
N CYS A 73 -11.87 7.49 10.61
CA CYS A 73 -10.78 8.33 11.09
C CYS A 73 -9.48 7.93 10.42
N TRP A 74 -8.86 8.86 9.70
CA TRP A 74 -7.65 8.64 8.89
C TRP A 74 -6.53 9.64 9.16
N SER A 75 -6.73 10.54 10.11
CA SER A 75 -5.79 11.63 10.46
C SER A 75 -4.37 11.13 10.76
N ASN A 76 -4.25 9.99 11.42
CA ASN A 76 -2.96 9.43 11.77
C ASN A 76 -2.22 8.84 10.55
N LEU A 77 -2.81 8.82 9.34
CA LEU A 77 -2.10 8.59 8.08
C LEU A 77 -1.29 9.81 7.63
N THR A 78 -1.62 11.04 8.05
CA THR A 78 -0.97 12.28 7.60
C THR A 78 -0.22 13.04 8.69
N SER A 79 -0.55 12.86 9.98
CA SER A 79 0.08 13.58 11.11
C SER A 79 1.04 12.78 12.02
N GLY A 80 1.39 11.54 11.68
CA GLY A 80 2.17 10.62 12.51
C GLY A 80 3.71 10.79 12.54
N ASN A 81 4.37 9.74 13.04
CA ASN A 81 5.78 9.65 13.51
C ASN A 81 6.87 10.29 12.62
N GLY A 82 7.94 10.82 13.25
CA GLY A 82 9.07 11.51 12.59
C GLY A 82 9.89 10.64 11.63
N SER A 83 9.79 9.31 11.73
CA SER A 83 10.28 8.37 10.72
C SER A 83 9.67 8.61 9.33
N ARG A 84 8.61 9.41 9.23
CA ARG A 84 8.06 9.84 7.94
C ARG A 84 9.00 10.67 7.09
N ALA A 85 9.99 11.34 7.67
CA ALA A 85 11.01 12.04 6.90
C ALA A 85 11.76 11.10 5.94
N LEU A 86 11.92 9.81 6.31
CA LEU A 86 12.53 8.80 5.44
C LEU A 86 11.70 8.55 4.16
N TRP A 87 10.41 8.87 4.13
CA TRP A 87 9.61 8.80 2.90
C TRP A 87 10.09 9.75 1.81
N LEU A 88 10.82 10.82 2.14
CA LEU A 88 11.39 11.72 1.13
C LEU A 88 12.35 10.98 0.20
N LEU A 89 13.09 9.99 0.70
CA LEU A 89 13.94 9.12 -0.12
C LEU A 89 13.11 8.29 -1.11
N LEU A 90 11.88 7.94 -0.73
CA LEU A 90 10.94 7.17 -1.53
C LEU A 90 9.98 8.04 -2.35
N LEU A 91 10.06 9.37 -2.24
CA LEU A 91 9.21 10.32 -2.95
C LEU A 91 9.20 10.06 -4.47
N PRO A 92 10.34 9.81 -5.14
CA PRO A 92 10.34 9.52 -6.58
C PRO A 92 9.50 8.27 -6.93
N PHE A 93 9.57 7.22 -6.10
CA PHE A 93 8.78 6.00 -6.27
C PHE A 93 7.30 6.25 -6.04
N MET A 94 6.96 7.08 -5.04
CA MET A 94 5.58 7.45 -4.74
C MET A 94 4.94 8.21 -5.92
N VAL A 95 5.67 9.13 -6.56
CA VAL A 95 5.19 9.87 -7.74
C VAL A 95 4.91 8.93 -8.91
N ILE A 96 5.78 7.95 -9.16
CA ILE A 96 5.54 6.95 -10.21
C ILE A 96 4.35 6.05 -9.88
N ASN A 97 4.21 5.64 -8.62
CA ASN A 97 3.05 4.89 -8.18
C ASN A 97 1.76 5.69 -8.40
N LEU A 98 1.75 6.99 -8.09
CA LEU A 98 0.62 7.87 -8.37
C LEU A 98 0.34 7.97 -9.88
N ALA A 99 1.37 8.13 -10.70
CA ALA A 99 1.23 8.18 -12.15
C ALA A 99 0.53 6.91 -12.69
N HIS A 100 0.85 5.73 -12.15
CA HIS A 100 0.14 4.50 -12.52
C HIS A 100 -1.37 4.60 -12.30
N TRP A 101 -1.81 5.19 -11.18
CA TRP A 101 -3.22 5.39 -10.85
C TRP A 101 -3.88 6.53 -11.65
N MET A 102 -3.11 7.52 -12.10
CA MET A 102 -3.58 8.62 -12.97
C MET A 102 -3.82 8.18 -14.43
N ARG A 103 -3.73 6.89 -14.74
CA ARG A 103 -3.93 6.34 -16.08
C ARG A 103 -5.29 6.76 -16.66
N PRO A 104 -5.33 7.43 -17.84
CA PRO A 104 -6.58 7.90 -18.43
C PRO A 104 -7.57 6.76 -18.71
N ILE A 105 -8.85 7.00 -18.42
CA ILE A 105 -9.96 6.06 -18.72
C ILE A 105 -10.35 6.17 -20.21
N ALA A 106 -9.40 5.95 -21.11
CA ALA A 106 -9.61 6.11 -22.55
C ALA A 106 -10.07 4.79 -23.20
N ARG A 107 -11.38 4.52 -23.23
CA ARG A 107 -11.94 3.27 -23.80
C ARG A 107 -11.59 3.02 -25.27
N ARG A 108 -11.24 4.06 -26.03
CA ARG A 108 -11.04 4.01 -27.50
C ARG A 108 -9.60 3.89 -27.98
N ARG A 109 -8.58 3.85 -27.10
CA ARG A 109 -7.15 3.78 -27.51
C ARG A 109 -6.32 2.77 -26.72
N PRO A 110 -6.63 1.45 -26.79
CA PRO A 110 -5.99 0.44 -25.94
C PRO A 110 -4.47 0.38 -26.08
N ARG A 111 -3.91 0.63 -27.27
CA ARG A 111 -2.46 0.67 -27.51
C ARG A 111 -1.76 1.79 -26.73
N ALA A 112 -2.32 3.00 -26.76
CA ALA A 112 -1.76 4.15 -26.03
C ALA A 112 -1.76 3.89 -24.51
N ILE A 113 -2.83 3.29 -23.97
CA ILE A 113 -2.86 3.02 -22.54
C ILE A 113 -1.97 1.84 -22.11
N ARG A 114 -1.66 0.90 -23.02
CA ARG A 114 -0.62 -0.12 -22.79
C ARG A 114 0.77 0.50 -22.83
N LEU A 115 1.04 1.39 -23.79
CA LEU A 115 2.31 2.12 -23.88
C LEU A 115 2.55 2.96 -22.63
N TYR A 116 1.53 3.71 -22.16
CA TYR A 116 1.60 4.44 -20.89
C TYR A 116 2.00 3.53 -19.72
N GLY A 117 1.32 2.38 -19.59
CA GLY A 117 1.64 1.39 -18.56
C GLY A 117 3.06 0.83 -18.66
N LEU A 118 3.55 0.59 -19.88
CA LEU A 118 4.93 0.14 -20.12
C LEU A 118 5.94 1.22 -19.72
N LEU A 119 5.74 2.46 -20.14
CA LEU A 119 6.63 3.58 -19.83
C LEU A 119 6.70 3.82 -18.33
N VAL A 120 5.56 3.85 -17.62
CA VAL A 120 5.55 3.99 -16.15
C VAL A 120 6.35 2.88 -15.47
N ARG A 121 6.24 1.62 -15.95
CA ARG A 121 7.04 0.50 -15.42
C ARG A 121 8.53 0.64 -15.71
N LEU A 122 8.90 1.08 -16.91
CA LEU A 122 10.30 1.31 -17.26
C LEU A 122 10.91 2.42 -16.40
N VAL A 123 10.19 3.52 -16.15
CA VAL A 123 10.68 4.58 -15.26
C VAL A 123 10.79 4.06 -13.82
N ALA A 124 9.83 3.26 -13.34
CA ALA A 124 9.91 2.63 -12.02
C ALA A 124 11.15 1.74 -11.87
N LEU A 125 11.43 0.92 -12.90
CA LEU A 125 12.61 0.05 -12.95
C LEU A 125 13.89 0.88 -12.98
N SER A 126 13.96 1.91 -13.83
CA SER A 126 15.11 2.81 -13.92
C SER A 126 15.41 3.51 -12.59
N LEU A 127 14.40 3.96 -11.85
CA LEU A 127 14.61 4.53 -10.52
C LEU A 127 15.21 3.52 -9.53
N THR A 128 14.75 2.27 -9.57
CA THR A 128 15.29 1.21 -8.71
C THR A 128 16.76 0.94 -9.04
N VAL A 129 17.08 0.86 -10.33
CA VAL A 129 18.46 0.68 -10.82
C VAL A 129 19.33 1.87 -10.43
N LEU A 130 18.89 3.11 -10.64
CA LEU A 130 19.64 4.31 -10.29
C LEU A 130 19.90 4.41 -8.79
N LEU A 131 18.89 4.14 -7.96
CA LEU A 131 19.05 4.13 -6.51
C LEU A 131 20.08 3.08 -6.07
N THR A 132 20.01 1.87 -6.63
CA THR A 132 20.96 0.79 -6.32
C THR A 132 22.36 1.12 -6.81
N ALA A 133 22.49 1.68 -8.02
CA ALA A 133 23.76 2.11 -8.59
C ALA A 133 24.42 3.21 -7.75
N ALA A 134 23.66 4.20 -7.29
CA ALA A 134 24.17 5.24 -6.39
C ALA A 134 24.66 4.65 -5.05
N ALA A 135 23.95 3.66 -4.50
CA ALA A 135 24.41 2.96 -3.30
C ALA A 135 25.71 2.16 -3.55
N CYS A 136 25.83 1.50 -4.72
CA CYS A 136 27.05 0.83 -5.14
C CYS A 136 28.22 1.82 -5.30
N GLU A 137 28.01 2.96 -5.94
CA GLU A 137 29.03 4.00 -6.15
C GLU A 137 29.57 4.51 -4.79
N VAL A 138 28.67 4.88 -3.88
CA VAL A 138 29.07 5.39 -2.56
C VAL A 138 29.80 4.32 -1.74
N ALA A 139 29.25 3.10 -1.68
CA ALA A 139 29.79 2.05 -0.81
C ALA A 139 31.05 1.39 -1.40
N LEU A 140 30.98 0.92 -2.64
CA LEU A 140 32.04 0.14 -3.29
C LEU A 140 33.15 1.04 -3.80
N ASP A 141 32.82 2.09 -4.56
CA ASP A 141 33.81 2.92 -5.22
C ASP A 141 34.38 3.99 -4.28
N LEU A 142 33.56 4.93 -3.82
CA LEU A 142 34.05 6.05 -3.01
C LEU A 142 34.59 5.60 -1.64
N THR A 143 33.89 4.69 -0.96
CA THR A 143 34.26 4.28 0.40
C THR A 143 35.27 3.15 0.41
N ALA A 144 34.94 1.99 -0.15
CA ALA A 144 35.77 0.79 -0.05
C ALA A 144 36.96 0.78 -1.01
N TRP A 145 36.82 1.30 -2.23
CA TRP A 145 37.92 1.33 -3.21
C TRP A 145 38.83 2.53 -3.00
N GLN A 146 38.27 3.74 -3.07
CA GLN A 146 39.03 4.98 -3.04
C GLN A 146 39.45 5.37 -1.61
N CYS A 147 38.51 5.59 -0.69
CA CYS A 147 38.87 6.13 0.63
C CYS A 147 39.61 5.12 1.51
N ALA A 148 39.17 3.87 1.59
CA ALA A 148 39.86 2.83 2.35
C ALA A 148 41.19 2.40 1.71
N GLY A 149 41.36 2.62 0.39
CA GLY A 149 42.61 2.38 -0.32
C GLY A 149 43.67 3.48 -0.16
N VAL A 150 43.27 4.67 0.29
CA VAL A 150 44.18 5.82 0.42
C VAL A 150 44.46 6.11 1.90
N PRO A 151 45.74 6.07 2.34
CA PRO A 151 46.18 6.37 3.70
C PRO A 151 45.59 7.66 4.29
N VAL A 152 45.71 8.76 3.54
CA VAL A 152 45.27 10.09 3.97
C VAL A 152 43.75 10.13 4.16
N CYS A 153 42.98 9.40 3.34
CA CYS A 153 41.53 9.39 3.46
C CYS A 153 41.09 8.56 4.67
N SER A 154 41.58 7.32 4.78
CA SER A 154 41.24 6.40 5.87
C SER A 154 41.76 6.89 7.24
N GLY A 155 42.96 7.47 7.31
CA GLY A 155 43.54 8.01 8.54
C GLY A 155 42.74 9.17 9.17
N ARG A 156 42.00 9.93 8.35
CA ARG A 156 41.08 10.98 8.84
C ARG A 156 39.73 10.43 9.34
N ARG A 157 39.43 9.15 9.11
CA ARG A 157 38.15 8.50 9.45
C ARG A 157 38.45 7.24 10.25
N SER A 158 38.53 7.37 11.57
CA SER A 158 38.85 6.27 12.50
C SER A 158 37.96 5.03 12.31
N TRP A 159 36.69 5.20 11.93
CA TRP A 159 35.74 4.11 11.65
C TRP A 159 36.11 3.27 10.40
N LEU A 160 36.91 3.80 9.49
CA LEU A 160 37.44 3.09 8.32
C LEU A 160 38.79 2.40 8.60
N GLY A 161 39.35 2.57 9.79
CA GLY A 161 40.68 2.06 10.13
C GLY A 161 40.83 0.57 9.81
N PHE A 162 39.87 -0.25 10.24
CA PHE A 162 39.94 -1.71 10.03
C PHE A 162 39.89 -2.14 8.55
N LEU A 163 39.40 -1.28 7.65
CA LEU A 163 39.38 -1.48 6.19
C LEU A 163 40.58 -0.84 5.49
N SER A 164 41.36 -0.02 6.20
CA SER A 164 42.48 0.72 5.64
C SER A 164 43.54 -0.23 5.09
N ALA A 165 44.01 0.07 3.88
CA ALA A 165 45.11 -0.64 3.26
C ALA A 165 46.39 -0.62 4.13
N GLU A 166 46.63 0.44 4.91
CA GLU A 166 47.84 0.59 5.72
C GLU A 166 47.90 -0.32 6.95
N GLN A 167 46.74 -0.67 7.53
CA GLN A 167 46.74 -1.47 8.76
C GLN A 167 47.17 -2.92 8.52
N GLY A 168 47.23 -3.37 7.26
CA GLY A 168 47.67 -4.73 6.92
C GLY A 168 46.79 -5.86 7.48
N GLY A 169 45.61 -5.54 8.04
CA GLY A 169 44.71 -6.48 8.68
C GLY A 169 43.91 -7.37 7.71
N TRP A 170 43.13 -8.31 8.23
CA TRP A 170 42.35 -9.26 7.43
C TRP A 170 41.42 -8.58 6.39
N TRP A 171 40.86 -7.42 6.74
CA TRP A 171 39.89 -6.67 5.94
C TRP A 171 40.53 -5.62 5.01
N SER A 172 41.84 -5.41 5.06
CA SER A 172 42.55 -4.43 4.21
C SER A 172 42.66 -4.90 2.74
N GLN A 173 42.53 -6.21 2.51
CA GLN A 173 42.58 -6.82 1.18
C GLN A 173 41.46 -6.29 0.27
N PRO A 174 41.76 -5.84 -0.97
CA PRO A 174 40.78 -5.20 -1.85
C PRO A 174 39.50 -5.99 -2.08
N GLY A 175 39.60 -7.30 -2.28
CA GLY A 175 38.43 -8.16 -2.46
C GLY A 175 37.53 -8.23 -1.23
N ARG A 176 38.11 -8.25 -0.02
CA ARG A 176 37.36 -8.41 1.24
C ARG A 176 36.65 -7.13 1.67
N ARG A 177 37.31 -5.97 1.52
CA ARG A 177 36.66 -4.67 1.78
C ARG A 177 35.50 -4.43 0.81
N LEU A 178 35.64 -4.79 -0.47
CA LEU A 178 34.56 -4.68 -1.45
C LEU A 178 33.41 -5.65 -1.13
N ALA A 179 33.71 -6.88 -0.72
CA ALA A 179 32.70 -7.85 -0.30
C ALA A 179 31.91 -7.36 0.92
N LEU A 180 32.58 -6.76 1.91
CA LEU A 180 31.90 -6.15 3.06
C LEU A 180 31.05 -4.95 2.63
N ALA A 181 31.58 -4.08 1.78
CA ALA A 181 30.84 -2.91 1.30
C ALA A 181 29.62 -3.28 0.43
N ALA A 182 29.66 -4.43 -0.27
CA ALA A 182 28.52 -4.95 -1.03
C ALA A 182 27.31 -5.31 -0.15
N VAL A 183 27.50 -5.47 1.16
CA VAL A 183 26.40 -5.64 2.12
C VAL A 183 25.45 -4.44 2.08
N VAL A 184 25.93 -3.22 1.81
CA VAL A 184 25.10 -2.00 1.76
C VAL A 184 24.07 -2.05 0.62
N PRO A 185 24.45 -2.18 -0.67
CA PRO A 185 23.47 -2.30 -1.74
C PRO A 185 22.63 -3.58 -1.64
N ALA A 186 23.18 -4.69 -1.14
CA ALA A 186 22.40 -5.91 -0.91
C ALA A 186 21.32 -5.72 0.18
N ALA A 187 21.66 -5.05 1.28
CA ALA A 187 20.71 -4.72 2.35
C ALA A 187 19.65 -3.74 1.87
N LEU A 188 20.01 -2.75 1.03
CA LEU A 188 19.05 -1.84 0.41
C LEU A 188 18.03 -2.59 -0.45
N VAL A 189 18.48 -3.46 -1.36
CA VAL A 189 17.59 -4.27 -2.20
C VAL A 189 16.73 -5.21 -1.35
N GLY A 190 17.34 -5.87 -0.35
CA GLY A 190 16.63 -6.73 0.59
C GLY A 190 15.56 -5.97 1.40
N LEU A 191 15.85 -4.74 1.83
CA LEU A 191 14.91 -3.87 2.52
C LEU A 191 13.76 -3.47 1.60
N LEU A 192 14.03 -3.06 0.37
CA LEU A 192 12.98 -2.72 -0.61
C LEU A 192 12.07 -3.92 -0.89
N TRP A 193 12.66 -5.11 -1.07
CA TRP A 193 11.92 -6.36 -1.22
C TRP A 193 11.06 -6.68 0.01
N PHE A 194 11.63 -6.55 1.21
CA PHE A 194 10.93 -6.79 2.47
C PHE A 194 9.75 -5.83 2.67
N LEU A 195 9.98 -4.52 2.50
CA LEU A 195 8.93 -3.48 2.63
C LEU A 195 7.81 -3.69 1.62
N SER A 196 8.19 -4.03 0.38
CA SER A 196 7.25 -4.41 -0.65
C SER A 196 6.41 -5.61 -0.19
N ASN A 197 7.01 -6.68 0.34
CA ASN A 197 6.27 -7.87 0.76
C ASN A 197 5.35 -7.62 1.97
N ARG A 198 5.85 -6.88 2.96
CA ARG A 198 5.11 -6.54 4.17
C ARG A 198 3.88 -5.69 3.86
N THR A 199 4.02 -4.66 3.04
CA THR A 199 2.89 -3.78 2.67
C THR A 199 1.82 -4.54 1.90
N TRP A 200 2.21 -5.39 0.95
CA TRP A 200 1.23 -6.22 0.23
C TRP A 200 0.46 -7.17 1.13
N SER A 201 1.16 -7.90 2.01
CA SER A 201 0.49 -8.81 2.95
C SER A 201 -0.48 -8.07 3.88
N ALA A 202 -0.16 -6.84 4.28
CA ALA A 202 -1.02 -6.07 5.16
C ALA A 202 -2.30 -5.59 4.47
N TYR A 203 -2.19 -5.02 3.26
CA TYR A 203 -3.34 -4.43 2.57
C TYR A 203 -4.21 -5.46 1.82
N GLU A 204 -3.62 -6.56 1.36
CA GLU A 204 -4.29 -7.50 0.44
C GLU A 204 -4.70 -8.83 1.12
N SER A 205 -4.48 -8.95 2.43
CA SER A 205 -4.96 -10.09 3.23
C SER A 205 -6.44 -9.99 3.60
N GLN A 206 -7.04 -8.80 3.47
CA GLN A 206 -8.46 -8.58 3.71
C GLN A 206 -9.26 -9.28 2.60
N ARG A 207 -9.85 -10.42 2.94
CA ARG A 207 -10.78 -11.11 2.04
C ARG A 207 -12.08 -10.29 2.01
N PRO A 208 -12.69 -10.07 0.84
CA PRO A 208 -14.04 -9.53 0.78
C PRO A 208 -14.94 -10.41 1.63
N LEU A 209 -15.87 -9.80 2.35
CA LEU A 209 -17.00 -10.51 2.92
C LEU A 209 -17.69 -11.24 1.75
N THR A 210 -17.49 -12.55 1.66
CA THR A 210 -18.32 -13.41 0.82
C THR A 210 -19.69 -13.33 1.47
N GLY A 211 -20.57 -12.51 0.89
CA GLY A 211 -21.96 -12.45 1.33
C GLY A 211 -22.53 -13.87 1.35
N ALA A 212 -23.35 -14.14 2.36
CA ALA A 212 -24.04 -15.40 2.62
C ALA A 212 -25.05 -15.83 1.52
N ALA A 213 -24.68 -15.70 0.25
CA ALA A 213 -25.47 -16.08 -0.92
C ALA A 213 -24.89 -17.31 -1.66
N ASP A 214 -23.78 -17.88 -1.19
CA ASP A 214 -23.21 -19.12 -1.75
C ASP A 214 -23.56 -20.35 -0.88
N ALA A 215 -24.59 -20.29 -0.03
CA ALA A 215 -24.92 -21.36 0.91
C ALA A 215 -26.18 -22.18 0.57
N ASP A 216 -27.00 -21.84 -0.42
CA ASP A 216 -28.28 -22.57 -0.67
C ASP A 216 -28.68 -22.72 -2.15
N ASP A 217 -27.75 -22.75 -3.11
CA ASP A 217 -28.07 -23.03 -4.54
C ASP A 217 -27.18 -24.13 -5.14
N GLU A 218 -26.89 -25.19 -4.37
CA GLU A 218 -26.55 -26.50 -4.97
C GLU A 218 -27.85 -27.30 -5.09
N ASP A 219 -28.45 -27.27 -6.28
CA ASP A 219 -29.40 -28.26 -6.87
C ASP A 219 -30.66 -27.63 -7.52
N GLU A 220 -30.52 -26.90 -8.63
CA GLU A 220 -31.62 -26.75 -9.62
C GLU A 220 -31.01 -26.49 -11.02
N PRO A 221 -31.16 -27.41 -11.99
CA PRO A 221 -30.70 -27.21 -13.36
C PRO A 221 -31.77 -26.45 -14.17
N GLY A 222 -31.68 -25.12 -14.22
CA GLY A 222 -32.64 -24.33 -15.01
C GLY A 222 -32.25 -22.88 -15.25
N GLU A 223 -32.11 -22.53 -16.53
CA GLU A 223 -32.18 -21.18 -17.11
C GLU A 223 -30.88 -20.33 -17.13
N ALA A 224 -30.56 -19.83 -18.32
CA ALA A 224 -29.40 -18.98 -18.57
C ALA A 224 -29.51 -17.65 -17.79
N PRO A 225 -28.42 -17.15 -17.17
CA PRO A 225 -28.50 -15.94 -16.35
C PRO A 225 -28.90 -14.75 -17.22
N ALA A 226 -30.02 -14.13 -16.87
CA ALA A 226 -30.44 -12.84 -17.41
C ALA A 226 -29.31 -11.81 -17.26
N PRO A 227 -29.19 -10.83 -18.18
CA PRO A 227 -28.15 -9.81 -18.10
C PRO A 227 -28.22 -9.07 -16.76
N ASP A 228 -27.19 -9.26 -15.94
CA ASP A 228 -27.04 -8.73 -14.58
C ASP A 228 -27.37 -7.22 -14.61
N PRO A 229 -28.36 -6.74 -13.83
CA PRO A 229 -28.69 -5.32 -13.79
C PRO A 229 -27.43 -4.55 -13.44
N VAL A 230 -27.13 -3.48 -14.20
CA VAL A 230 -25.86 -2.76 -14.15
C VAL A 230 -25.58 -2.28 -12.71
N ARG A 231 -24.89 -3.12 -11.92
CA ARG A 231 -24.47 -2.76 -10.57
C ARG A 231 -23.48 -1.60 -10.68
N PRO A 232 -23.58 -0.57 -9.82
CA PRO A 232 -22.54 0.45 -9.69
C PRO A 232 -21.16 -0.21 -9.61
N ALA A 233 -20.12 0.40 -10.18
CA ALA A 233 -18.79 -0.22 -10.28
C ALA A 233 -18.28 -0.72 -8.91
N LEU A 234 -18.57 0.02 -7.84
CA LEU A 234 -18.22 -0.29 -6.45
C LEU A 234 -18.94 -1.53 -5.88
N GLY A 235 -20.09 -1.91 -6.44
CA GLY A 235 -20.89 -3.06 -5.99
C GLY A 235 -20.64 -4.35 -6.78
N ARG A 236 -19.65 -4.36 -7.69
CA ARG A 236 -19.31 -5.54 -8.47
C ARG A 236 -18.51 -6.54 -7.62
N PRO A 237 -18.83 -7.85 -7.67
CA PRO A 237 -18.04 -8.87 -6.99
C PRO A 237 -16.55 -8.77 -7.35
N GLY A 238 -15.69 -8.75 -6.33
CA GLY A 238 -14.25 -8.63 -6.51
C GLY A 238 -13.72 -7.24 -6.86
N PHE A 239 -14.57 -6.19 -6.95
CA PHE A 239 -14.10 -4.81 -7.16
C PHE A 239 -13.08 -4.38 -6.09
N TRP A 240 -13.34 -4.75 -4.84
CA TRP A 240 -12.48 -4.46 -3.69
C TRP A 240 -11.38 -5.51 -3.45
N TYR A 241 -11.20 -6.47 -4.37
CA TYR A 241 -10.23 -7.56 -4.23
C TYR A 241 -9.15 -7.53 -5.31
N GLY A 242 -8.04 -6.85 -5.02
CA GLY A 242 -6.94 -6.61 -5.96
C GLY A 242 -5.89 -7.73 -6.03
N ARG A 243 -6.00 -8.77 -5.19
CA ARG A 243 -4.88 -9.68 -4.86
C ARG A 243 -4.17 -10.28 -6.04
N ARG A 244 -4.95 -10.78 -7.01
CA ARG A 244 -4.42 -11.42 -8.22
C ARG A 244 -3.75 -10.42 -9.16
N LEU A 245 -4.29 -9.20 -9.26
CA LEU A 245 -3.75 -8.14 -10.13
C LEU A 245 -2.40 -7.64 -9.58
N VAL A 246 -2.36 -7.34 -8.28
CA VAL A 246 -1.16 -6.84 -7.61
C VAL A 246 -0.06 -7.90 -7.53
N ALA A 247 -0.41 -9.17 -7.28
CA ALA A 247 0.57 -10.26 -7.29
C ALA A 247 1.29 -10.41 -8.64
N ARG A 248 0.56 -10.32 -9.76
CA ARG A 248 1.14 -10.37 -11.12
C ARG A 248 2.05 -9.18 -11.42
N LEU A 249 1.72 -7.99 -10.91
CA LEU A 249 2.56 -6.80 -11.06
C LEU A 249 3.89 -6.96 -10.32
N ARG A 250 3.86 -7.51 -9.11
CA ARG A 250 5.05 -7.72 -8.27
C ARG A 250 6.02 -8.73 -8.88
N ALA A 251 5.51 -9.84 -9.41
CA ALA A 251 6.33 -10.87 -10.06
C ALA A 251 7.07 -10.37 -11.31
N ALA A 252 6.75 -9.17 -11.82
CA ALA A 252 7.50 -8.53 -12.90
C ALA A 252 8.62 -7.59 -12.40
N HIS A 253 8.68 -7.32 -11.10
CA HIS A 253 9.66 -6.45 -10.44
C HIS A 253 10.64 -7.21 -9.53
N THR A 254 10.44 -8.52 -9.35
CA THR A 254 11.30 -9.45 -8.61
C THR A 254 11.58 -10.65 -9.50
#